data_AF-A0A6G0P8H5-F1
#
_entry.id   AF-A0A6G0P8H5-F1
#
_cell.length_a   1.000
_cell.length_b   1.000
_cell.length_c   1.000
_cell.angle_alpha   90.00
_cell.angle_beta   90.00
_cell.angle_gamma   90.00
#
_symmetry.space_group_name_H-M   'P 1'
#
loop_
_entity.id
_entity.type
_entity.pdbx_description
1 polymer ?
#
loop_
_entity_poly.entity_id
_entity_poly.type
_entity_poly.pdbx_seq_one_letter_code
_entity_poly.pdbx_strand_id
1 'polypeptide(L)'
;MVCYEASLQDLLSVGKPTETSIDKERAGGGIKLFEAAANDDFKSVSQLFARLKALKDEANRNSGDALQTEVISSNLMMLKILGVLPNHMWGQVINPTPGEFTQDWVEAKLCAIFGSKSRAEIMALDRGCRLTTYKPLQAPLSRRS
;
A
#
# COMPACT_ATOMS: atom_id res chain seq x y z
N MET A 1 -19.00 -1.28 -65.78
CA MET A 1 -19.59 -0.73 -64.54
C MET A 1 -19.57 -1.86 -63.53
N VAL A 2 -18.55 -1.89 -62.66
CA VAL A 2 -18.32 -3.01 -61.73
C VAL A 2 -18.86 -2.56 -60.37
N CYS A 3 -19.96 -3.15 -59.93
CA CYS A 3 -20.44 -3.00 -58.56
C CYS A 3 -19.67 -3.99 -57.70
N TYR A 4 -18.72 -3.50 -56.92
CA TYR A 4 -18.11 -4.25 -55.82
C TYR A 4 -19.12 -4.30 -54.67
N GLU A 5 -19.79 -5.42 -54.50
CA GLU A 5 -20.43 -5.76 -53.22
C GLU A 5 -19.33 -6.28 -52.29
N ALA A 6 -18.77 -5.39 -51.47
CA ALA A 6 -17.89 -5.79 -50.38
C ALA A 6 -18.74 -6.54 -49.34
N SER A 7 -18.47 -7.83 -49.17
CA SER A 7 -19.09 -8.67 -48.15
C SER A 7 -18.86 -8.06 -46.76
N LEU A 8 -19.91 -7.97 -45.94
CA LEU A 8 -19.88 -7.45 -44.56
C LEU A 8 -18.96 -8.25 -43.61
N GLN A 9 -18.22 -9.24 -44.11
CA GLN A 9 -17.14 -9.91 -43.39
C GLN A 9 -15.81 -9.13 -43.45
N ASP A 10 -15.59 -8.24 -44.43
CA ASP A 10 -14.38 -7.41 -44.53
C ASP A 10 -14.41 -6.19 -43.60
N LEU A 11 -15.60 -5.74 -43.17
CA LEU A 11 -15.74 -4.61 -42.22
C LEU A 11 -15.53 -5.00 -40.75
N LEU A 12 -15.32 -6.28 -40.46
CA LEU A 12 -14.86 -6.73 -39.13
C LEU A 12 -13.33 -6.58 -38.96
N SER A 13 -12.62 -6.06 -39.96
CA SER A 13 -11.18 -5.76 -39.89
C SER A 13 -10.87 -4.31 -39.43
N VAL A 14 -11.66 -3.74 -38.53
CA VAL A 14 -11.23 -2.57 -37.74
C VAL A 14 -11.49 -2.84 -36.27
N GLY A 15 -10.61 -3.65 -35.69
CA GLY A 15 -10.55 -3.91 -34.26
C GLY A 15 -9.16 -4.39 -33.87
N LYS A 16 -8.23 -3.47 -33.69
CA LYS A 16 -7.04 -3.68 -32.86
C LYS A 16 -7.03 -2.62 -31.75
N PRO A 17 -6.50 -2.92 -30.55
CA PRO A 17 -5.53 -3.97 -30.29
C PRO A 17 -5.97 -5.04 -29.29
N THR A 18 -5.38 -6.19 -29.51
CA THR A 18 -5.12 -7.29 -28.61
C THR A 18 -4.67 -6.80 -27.22
N GLU A 19 -5.58 -6.67 -26.25
CA GLU A 19 -5.20 -6.84 -24.83
C GLU A 19 -4.99 -8.34 -24.62
N THR A 20 -3.73 -8.78 -24.57
CA THR A 20 -3.44 -10.19 -24.36
C THR A 20 -3.89 -10.56 -22.94
N SER A 21 -4.51 -11.73 -22.76
CA SER A 21 -5.04 -12.15 -21.44
C SER A 21 -3.95 -12.20 -20.34
N ILE A 22 -2.68 -12.22 -20.77
CA ILE A 22 -1.48 -12.15 -19.94
C ILE A 22 -1.35 -10.78 -19.26
N ASP A 23 -1.67 -9.69 -19.94
CA ASP A 23 -1.56 -8.32 -19.38
C ASP A 23 -2.65 -8.09 -18.32
N LYS A 24 -3.84 -8.66 -18.55
CA LYS A 24 -4.96 -8.66 -17.59
C LYS A 24 -4.68 -9.52 -16.36
N GLU A 25 -4.01 -10.66 -16.53
CA GLU A 25 -3.55 -11.52 -15.44
C GLU A 25 -2.43 -10.87 -14.62
N ARG A 26 -1.47 -10.20 -15.27
CA ARG A 26 -0.40 -9.44 -14.60
C ARG A 26 -0.92 -8.26 -13.80
N ALA A 27 -1.83 -7.46 -14.37
CA ALA A 27 -2.49 -6.37 -13.65
C ALA A 27 -3.35 -6.89 -12.47
N GLY A 28 -4.12 -7.96 -12.68
CA GLY A 28 -4.89 -8.62 -11.63
C GLY A 28 -4.02 -9.25 -10.53
N GLY A 29 -2.82 -9.74 -10.88
CA GLY A 29 -1.81 -10.22 -9.94
C GLY A 29 -1.24 -9.11 -9.05
N GLY A 30 -0.98 -7.93 -9.62
CA GLY A 30 -0.46 -6.77 -8.89
C GLY A 30 -1.40 -6.29 -7.77
N ILE A 31 -2.71 -6.20 -8.05
CA ILE A 31 -3.71 -5.81 -7.02
C ILE A 31 -3.76 -6.84 -5.88
N LYS A 32 -3.73 -8.15 -6.21
CA LYS A 32 -3.73 -9.21 -5.20
C LYS A 32 -2.51 -9.16 -4.30
N LEU A 33 -1.32 -8.94 -4.88
CA LEU A 33 -0.08 -8.80 -4.12
C LEU A 33 -0.10 -7.57 -3.21
N PHE A 34 -0.63 -6.46 -3.70
CA PHE A 34 -0.80 -5.24 -2.92
C PHE A 34 -1.75 -5.42 -1.72
N GLU A 35 -2.93 -6.02 -1.94
CA GLU A 35 -3.89 -6.33 -0.88
C GLU A 35 -3.30 -7.30 0.15
N ALA A 36 -2.58 -8.34 -0.29
CA ALA A 36 -1.91 -9.28 0.59
C ALA A 36 -0.83 -8.58 1.43
N ALA A 37 0.01 -7.76 0.81
CA ALA A 37 1.09 -7.05 1.49
C ALA A 37 0.60 -6.03 2.54
N ALA A 38 -0.57 -5.42 2.35
CA ALA A 38 -1.15 -4.52 3.34
C ALA A 38 -1.56 -5.27 4.61
N ASN A 39 -2.04 -6.51 4.46
CA ASN A 39 -2.52 -7.35 5.56
C ASN A 39 -1.43 -8.22 6.19
N ASP A 40 -0.29 -8.34 5.53
CA ASP A 40 0.88 -9.07 5.99
C ASP A 40 1.55 -8.38 7.20
N ASP A 41 2.47 -9.11 7.83
CA ASP A 41 3.31 -8.57 8.89
C ASP A 41 4.35 -7.59 8.33
N PHE A 42 4.67 -6.57 9.12
CA PHE A 42 5.68 -5.56 8.79
C PHE A 42 6.54 -5.23 10.02
N LYS A 43 7.81 -4.91 9.79
CA LYS A 43 8.75 -4.57 10.87
C LYS A 43 8.62 -3.11 11.33
N SER A 44 8.20 -2.21 10.43
CA SER A 44 7.92 -0.81 10.75
C SER A 44 6.89 -0.22 9.79
N VAL A 45 6.27 0.88 10.20
CA VAL A 45 5.36 1.66 9.34
C VAL A 45 6.06 2.15 8.08
N SER A 46 7.28 2.68 8.19
CA SER A 46 8.08 3.10 7.03
C SER A 46 8.34 1.96 6.03
N GLN A 47 8.58 0.74 6.51
CA GLN A 47 8.73 -0.43 5.65
C GLN A 47 7.42 -0.78 4.94
N LEU A 48 6.27 -0.67 5.63
CA LEU A 48 4.96 -0.88 5.04
C LEU A 48 4.69 0.12 3.91
N PHE A 49 4.97 1.41 4.13
CA PHE A 49 4.88 2.46 3.09
C PHE A 49 5.76 2.13 1.89
N ALA A 50 7.04 1.82 2.11
CA ALA A 50 7.96 1.49 1.04
C ALA A 50 7.51 0.27 0.22
N ARG A 51 7.05 -0.80 0.89
CA ARG A 51 6.57 -2.02 0.25
C ARG A 51 5.31 -1.76 -0.59
N LEU A 52 4.33 -1.07 -0.04
CA LEU A 52 3.08 -0.77 -0.74
C LEU A 52 3.29 0.22 -1.89
N LYS A 53 4.19 1.20 -1.73
CA LYS A 53 4.59 2.10 -2.81
C LYS A 53 5.22 1.33 -3.98
N ALA A 54 6.15 0.42 -3.70
CA ALA A 54 6.79 -0.40 -4.73
C ALA A 54 5.78 -1.30 -5.47
N LEU A 55 4.87 -1.96 -4.75
CA LEU A 55 3.84 -2.80 -5.35
C LEU A 55 2.80 -1.99 -6.14
N LYS A 56 2.45 -0.80 -5.67
CA LYS A 56 1.61 0.16 -6.39
C LYS A 56 2.28 0.58 -7.70
N ASP A 57 3.54 0.99 -7.64
CA ASP A 57 4.30 1.44 -8.80
C ASP A 57 4.56 0.28 -9.79
N GLU A 58 4.70 -0.96 -9.31
CA GLU A 58 4.77 -2.15 -10.15
C GLU A 58 3.43 -2.50 -10.80
N ALA A 59 2.35 -2.53 -10.03
CA ALA A 59 1.01 -2.76 -10.57
C ALA A 59 0.65 -1.72 -11.63
N ASN A 60 0.89 -0.43 -11.35
CA ASN A 60 0.61 0.67 -12.25
C ASN A 60 1.52 0.68 -13.50
N ARG A 61 2.77 0.22 -13.40
CA ARG A 61 3.63 0.04 -14.59
C ARG A 61 3.12 -1.10 -15.47
N ASN A 62 2.83 -2.25 -14.85
CA ASN A 62 2.35 -3.43 -15.57
C ASN A 62 1.00 -3.19 -16.26
N SER A 63 0.15 -2.34 -15.67
CA SER A 63 -1.13 -1.96 -16.25
C SER A 63 -1.08 -0.71 -17.12
N GLY A 64 -0.12 0.19 -16.90
CA GLY A 64 0.01 1.45 -17.64
C GLY A 64 0.24 1.22 -19.13
N ASP A 65 0.94 0.14 -19.47
CA ASP A 65 1.14 -0.30 -20.85
C ASP A 65 -0.17 -0.79 -21.53
N ALA A 66 -1.19 -1.19 -20.76
CA ALA A 66 -2.44 -1.77 -21.27
C ALA A 66 -3.68 -0.87 -21.11
N LEU A 67 -3.80 -0.16 -19.97
CA LEU A 67 -5.03 0.52 -19.53
C LEU A 67 -4.92 2.06 -19.54
N GLN A 68 -3.73 2.63 -19.79
CA GLN A 68 -3.44 4.07 -19.75
C GLN A 68 -3.93 4.79 -18.46
N THR A 69 -4.16 4.07 -17.38
CA THR A 69 -4.72 4.58 -16.12
C THR A 69 -4.03 3.92 -14.93
N GLU A 70 -3.87 4.67 -13.83
CA GLU A 70 -3.40 4.11 -12.56
C GLU A 70 -4.43 3.13 -11.98
N VAL A 71 -4.01 1.88 -11.77
CA VAL A 71 -4.87 0.84 -11.19
C VAL A 71 -4.95 0.97 -9.67
N ILE A 72 -3.87 1.42 -9.03
CA ILE A 72 -3.80 1.66 -7.59
C ILE A 72 -3.40 3.11 -7.37
N SER A 73 -4.34 3.92 -6.88
CA SER A 73 -4.08 5.32 -6.57
C SER A 73 -3.32 5.48 -5.25
N SER A 74 -2.57 6.57 -5.11
CA SER A 74 -1.91 6.92 -3.85
C SER A 74 -2.92 7.09 -2.70
N ASN A 75 -4.12 7.58 -2.98
CA ASN A 75 -5.21 7.69 -1.99
C ASN A 75 -5.66 6.33 -1.47
N LEU A 76 -5.85 5.36 -2.36
CA LEU A 76 -6.20 3.99 -1.96
C LEU A 76 -5.09 3.39 -1.09
N MET A 77 -3.82 3.60 -1.45
CA MET A 77 -2.69 3.13 -0.65
C MET A 77 -2.68 3.71 0.76
N MET A 78 -2.88 5.02 0.91
CA MET A 78 -2.95 5.65 2.23
C MET A 78 -4.12 5.10 3.05
N LEU A 79 -5.31 4.97 2.45
CA LEU A 79 -6.49 4.42 3.12
C LEU A 79 -6.27 2.98 3.58
N LYS A 80 -5.58 2.15 2.79
CA LYS A 80 -5.22 0.78 3.18
C LYS A 80 -4.28 0.75 4.38
N ILE A 81 -3.25 1.60 4.40
CA ILE A 81 -2.32 1.70 5.53
C ILE A 81 -3.05 2.14 6.80
N LEU A 82 -3.91 3.15 6.70
CA LEU A 82 -4.72 3.62 7.82
C LEU A 82 -5.68 2.53 8.31
N GLY A 83 -6.30 1.78 7.41
CA GLY A 83 -7.25 0.72 7.72
C GLY A 83 -6.66 -0.49 8.44
N VAL A 84 -5.36 -0.79 8.24
CA VAL A 84 -4.70 -1.94 8.91
C VAL A 84 -4.12 -1.58 10.27
N LEU A 85 -4.08 -0.29 10.62
CA LEU A 85 -3.59 0.21 11.89
C LEU A 85 -4.77 0.54 12.83
N PRO A 86 -4.65 0.30 14.15
CA PRO A 86 -5.73 0.58 15.09
C PRO A 86 -6.17 2.05 15.05
N ASN A 87 -7.41 2.30 14.59
CA ASN A 87 -7.92 3.65 14.33
C ASN A 87 -7.79 4.57 15.54
N HIS A 88 -8.13 4.09 16.74
CA HIS A 88 -8.12 4.93 17.94
C HIS A 88 -6.73 5.51 18.30
N MET A 89 -5.64 4.90 17.81
CA MET A 89 -4.26 5.37 18.06
C MET A 89 -3.85 6.52 17.15
N TRP A 90 -4.47 6.66 15.97
CA TRP A 90 -4.09 7.67 14.99
C TRP A 90 -5.24 8.59 14.56
N GLY A 91 -6.49 8.18 14.73
CA GLY A 91 -7.69 8.88 14.24
C GLY A 91 -7.95 10.24 14.87
N GLN A 92 -7.42 10.48 16.08
CA GLN A 92 -7.47 11.82 16.71
C GLN A 92 -6.27 12.70 16.33
N VAL A 93 -5.16 12.10 15.90
CA VAL A 93 -3.91 12.82 15.57
C VAL A 93 -3.85 13.19 14.09
N ILE A 94 -4.45 12.34 13.24
CA ILE A 94 -4.54 12.51 11.80
C ILE A 94 -5.90 13.14 11.50
N ASN A 95 -5.98 14.46 11.63
CA ASN A 95 -7.12 15.25 11.18
C ASN A 95 -6.68 16.09 9.96
N PRO A 96 -6.75 15.54 8.74
CA PRO A 96 -6.22 16.22 7.58
C PRO A 96 -7.12 17.38 7.16
N THR A 97 -6.51 18.57 7.02
CA THR A 97 -7.12 19.67 6.29
C THR A 97 -7.08 19.34 4.79
N PRO A 98 -8.11 19.70 3.99
CA PRO A 98 -8.02 19.56 2.53
C PRO A 98 -6.75 20.22 1.98
N GLY A 99 -5.88 19.44 1.33
CA GLY A 99 -4.58 19.89 0.80
C GLY A 99 -3.36 19.39 1.59
N GLU A 100 -3.51 18.98 2.85
CA GLU A 100 -2.41 18.44 3.66
C GLU A 100 -2.35 16.91 3.66
N PHE A 101 -3.38 16.24 3.11
CA PHE A 101 -3.46 14.78 3.00
C PHE A 101 -2.56 14.24 1.89
N THR A 102 -1.26 14.42 2.06
CA THR A 102 -0.22 13.90 1.17
C THR A 102 0.42 12.65 1.77
N GLN A 103 0.98 11.80 0.92
CA GLN A 103 1.63 10.57 1.36
C GLN A 103 2.72 10.84 2.40
N ASP A 104 3.60 11.81 2.15
CA ASP A 104 4.73 12.12 3.03
C ASP A 104 4.26 12.62 4.40
N TRP A 105 3.17 13.40 4.42
CA TRP A 105 2.58 13.88 5.67
C TRP A 105 1.98 12.73 6.48
N VAL A 106 1.21 11.84 5.84
CA VAL A 106 0.61 10.67 6.52
C VAL A 106 1.70 9.73 7.04
N GLU A 107 2.73 9.46 6.24
CA GLU A 107 3.87 8.62 6.62
C GLU A 107 4.61 9.22 7.83
N ALA A 108 4.91 10.52 7.80
CA ALA A 108 5.58 11.20 8.90
C ALA A 108 4.75 11.15 10.20
N LYS A 109 3.43 11.36 10.12
CA LYS A 109 2.53 11.29 11.29
C LYS A 109 2.47 9.88 11.86
N LEU A 110 2.29 8.87 11.03
CA LEU A 110 2.24 7.48 11.50
C LEU A 110 3.59 7.03 12.05
N CYS A 111 4.70 7.44 11.44
CA CYS A 111 6.05 7.20 11.97
C CYS A 111 6.27 7.91 13.32
N ALA A 112 5.72 9.11 13.53
CA ALA A 112 5.80 9.78 14.83
C ALA A 112 5.01 9.06 15.93
N ILE A 113 3.87 8.44 15.59
CA ILE A 113 3.02 7.70 16.53
C ILE A 113 3.62 6.33 16.87
N PHE A 114 3.97 5.55 15.84
CA PHE A 114 4.36 4.16 16.01
C PHE A 114 5.89 3.96 16.09
N GLY A 115 6.67 4.87 15.52
CA GLY A 115 8.12 4.77 15.45
C GLY A 115 8.56 3.54 14.65
N SER A 116 9.49 2.78 15.22
CA SER A 116 10.03 1.55 14.63
C SER A 116 9.25 0.28 15.02
N LYS A 117 8.02 0.42 15.52
CA LYS A 117 7.23 -0.74 15.97
C LYS A 117 6.71 -1.54 14.78
N SER A 118 6.78 -2.85 14.93
CA SER A 118 6.16 -3.84 14.04
C SER A 118 4.65 -3.93 14.24
N ARG A 119 3.98 -4.57 13.29
CA ARG A 119 2.53 -4.84 13.37
C ARG A 119 2.16 -5.53 14.68
N ALA A 120 2.86 -6.60 15.05
CA ALA A 120 2.60 -7.36 16.26
C ALA A 120 2.72 -6.49 17.53
N GLU A 121 3.72 -5.61 17.58
CA GLU A 121 3.93 -4.69 18.70
C GLU A 121 2.82 -3.63 18.78
N ILE A 122 2.42 -3.06 17.64
CA ILE A 122 1.31 -2.10 17.57
C ILE A 122 0.01 -2.76 18.05
N MET A 123 -0.27 -3.98 17.58
CA MET A 123 -1.47 -4.72 17.96
C MET A 123 -1.44 -5.18 19.43
N ALA A 124 -0.25 -5.44 19.99
CA ALA A 124 -0.11 -5.72 21.42
C ALA A 124 -0.42 -4.48 22.27
N LEU A 125 0.02 -3.29 21.83
CA LEU A 125 -0.27 -2.01 22.49
C LEU A 125 -1.77 -1.68 22.47
N ASP A 126 -2.45 -1.90 21.33
CA ASP A 126 -3.91 -1.74 21.20
C ASP A 126 -4.68 -2.61 22.21
N ARG A 127 -4.23 -3.85 22.43
CA ARG A 127 -4.81 -4.76 23.44
C ARG A 127 -4.41 -4.47 24.88
N GLY A 128 -3.66 -3.39 25.14
CA GLY A 128 -3.14 -3.05 26.48
C GLY A 128 -2.00 -3.95 26.96
N CYS A 129 -1.46 -4.82 26.11
CA CYS A 129 -0.35 -5.71 26.42
C CYS A 129 0.97 -4.93 26.31
N ARG A 130 1.47 -4.43 27.44
CA ARG A 130 2.81 -3.83 27.51
C ARG A 130 3.85 -4.89 27.20
N LEU A 131 4.48 -4.81 26.02
CA LEU A 131 5.66 -5.62 25.71
C LEU A 131 6.80 -5.20 26.64
N THR A 132 6.99 -5.95 27.71
CA THR A 132 8.11 -5.77 28.62
C THR A 132 9.36 -6.37 27.99
N THR A 133 10.02 -5.61 27.12
CA THR A 133 11.45 -5.77 26.86
C THR A 133 12.13 -4.42 27.08
N TYR A 134 12.08 -3.94 28.32
CA TYR A 134 13.12 -3.07 28.82
C TYR A 134 14.00 -3.92 29.73
N LYS A 135 15.22 -4.21 29.27
CA LYS A 135 16.28 -4.69 30.16
C LYS A 135 16.70 -3.46 30.97
N PRO A 136 16.45 -3.38 32.29
CA PRO A 136 16.92 -2.24 33.06
C PRO A 136 18.44 -2.27 33.03
N LEU A 137 19.05 -1.12 32.75
CA LEU A 137 20.47 -0.91 32.99
C LEU A 137 20.68 -1.09 34.50
N GLN A 138 21.20 -2.25 34.92
CA GLN A 138 21.63 -2.42 36.30
C GLN A 138 22.83 -1.49 36.52
N ALA A 139 22.58 -0.37 37.18
CA ALA A 139 23.66 0.41 37.79
C ALA A 139 24.24 -0.41 38.96
N PRO A 140 25.56 -0.62 39.03
CA PRO A 140 26.14 -1.26 40.19
C PRO A 140 26.03 -0.32 41.40
N LEU A 141 25.19 -0.69 42.36
CA LEU A 141 25.27 -0.18 43.73
C LEU A 141 26.25 -1.04 44.51
N SER A 142 27.47 -0.55 44.73
CA SER A 142 28.29 -0.82 45.91
C SER A 142 29.66 -0.14 45.76
N ARG A 143 30.29 0.39 46.79
CA ARG A 143 29.92 0.73 48.18
C ARG A 143 31.11 1.56 48.65
N ARG A 144 30.88 2.65 49.38
CA ARG A 144 31.92 3.21 50.24
C ARG A 144 32.31 2.14 51.28
N SER A 145 33.60 1.88 51.39
CA SER A 145 34.28 1.65 52.65
C SER A 145 35.64 2.33 52.60
#